data_AF-A0A250KG48-F1
#
_entry.id   AF-A0A250KG48-F1
#
_cell.length_a   1.000
_cell.length_b   1.000
_cell.length_c   1.000
_cell.angle_alpha   90.00
_cell.angle_beta   90.00
_cell.angle_gamma   90.00
#
_symmetry.space_group_name_H-M   'P 1'
#
loop_
_entity.id
_entity.type
_entity.pdbx_description
1 polymer ?
#
loop_
_entity_poly.entity_id
_entity_poly.type
_entity_poly.pdbx_seq_one_letter_code
_entity_poly.pdbx_strand_id
1 'polypeptide(L)'
;MSYQINEFIILNQLQDLTSANEIITMLHLISQGKREIQTQKSHIATLCGQRGKDKNNNTKLVNKIIKGLTEKGYLTSTNTDYILIKGINKTTTKWVLSDKSMSIIKSLNSKQKQAKATSKIKPPTQAYQATTKEAKEATKETDTKTEQQPSLAEQRRQLEEAIKD
;
A
#
# COMPACT_ATOMS: atom_id res chain seq x y z
N MET A 1 8.36 -2.14 10.19
CA MET A 1 9.09 -2.28 8.90
C MET A 1 8.27 -1.60 7.82
N SER A 2 8.89 -0.67 7.10
CA SER A 2 8.31 0.59 6.61
C SER A 2 7.46 0.47 5.33
N TYR A 3 6.29 1.11 5.33
CA TYR A 3 5.50 1.38 4.12
C TYR A 3 6.12 2.46 3.21
N GLN A 4 7.23 3.09 3.64
CA GLN A 4 7.91 4.18 2.93
C GLN A 4 8.44 3.79 1.54
N ILE A 5 8.74 2.51 1.31
CA ILE A 5 9.29 2.05 0.01
C ILE A 5 8.22 2.13 -1.11
N ASN A 6 6.93 1.96 -0.79
CA ASN A 6 5.89 2.03 -1.82
C ASN A 6 5.56 3.47 -2.22
N GLU A 7 5.47 4.40 -1.27
CA GLU A 7 5.07 5.79 -1.55
C GLU A 7 6.15 6.53 -2.37
N PHE A 8 7.43 6.34 -2.01
CA PHE A 8 8.55 6.98 -2.72
C PHE A 8 8.73 6.47 -4.16
N ILE A 9 8.53 5.16 -4.40
CA ILE A 9 8.64 4.59 -5.74
C ILE A 9 7.52 5.11 -6.65
N ILE A 10 6.30 5.24 -6.12
CA ILE A 10 5.16 5.75 -6.89
C ILE A 10 5.34 7.24 -7.21
N LEU A 11 5.78 8.04 -6.23
CA LEU A 11 6.04 9.47 -6.44
C LEU A 11 7.13 9.70 -7.49
N ASN A 12 8.19 8.88 -7.50
CA ASN A 12 9.23 8.97 -8.53
C ASN A 12 8.71 8.60 -9.93
N GLN A 13 7.78 7.63 -10.02
CA GLN A 13 7.15 7.26 -11.30
C GLN A 13 6.09 8.26 -11.78
N LEU A 14 5.66 9.19 -10.92
CA LEU A 14 4.70 10.26 -11.20
C LEU A 14 5.36 11.65 -11.23
N GLN A 15 6.69 11.73 -11.36
CA GLN A 15 7.46 12.97 -11.21
C GLN A 15 7.10 14.10 -12.19
N ASP A 16 6.52 13.77 -13.35
CA ASP A 16 6.04 14.75 -14.33
C ASP A 16 4.68 15.37 -13.95
N LEU A 17 4.01 14.83 -12.93
CA LEU A 17 2.85 15.45 -12.31
C LEU A 17 3.31 16.48 -11.29
N THR A 18 3.14 17.76 -11.61
CA THR A 18 3.50 18.87 -10.71
C THR A 18 2.35 19.32 -9.81
N SER A 19 1.11 18.95 -10.15
CA SER A 19 -0.07 19.30 -9.37
C SER A 19 -0.37 18.22 -8.33
N ALA A 20 -0.43 18.60 -7.05
CA ALA A 20 -0.83 17.70 -5.98
C ALA A 20 -2.19 17.02 -6.26
N ASN A 21 -3.13 17.73 -6.88
CA ASN A 21 -4.44 17.18 -7.23
C ASN A 21 -4.37 16.13 -8.34
N GLU A 22 -3.46 16.29 -9.30
CA GLU A 22 -3.20 15.27 -10.33
C GLU A 22 -2.55 14.02 -9.71
N ILE A 23 -1.57 14.22 -8.82
CA ILE A 23 -0.89 13.13 -8.10
C ILE A 23 -1.90 12.34 -7.27
N ILE A 24 -2.69 13.00 -6.42
CA ILE A 24 -3.71 12.35 -5.58
C ILE A 24 -4.72 11.58 -6.43
N THR A 25 -5.17 12.18 -7.54
CA THR A 25 -6.11 11.52 -8.46
C THR A 25 -5.47 10.28 -9.08
N MET A 26 -4.23 10.37 -9.57
CA MET A 26 -3.55 9.22 -10.16
C MET A 26 -3.24 8.12 -9.15
N LEU A 27 -2.85 8.48 -7.93
CA LEU A 27 -2.68 7.53 -6.83
C LEU A 27 -3.98 6.75 -6.59
N HIS A 28 -5.11 7.46 -6.49
CA HIS A 28 -6.41 6.82 -6.35
C HIS A 28 -6.73 5.89 -7.52
N LEU A 29 -6.53 6.32 -8.76
CA LEU A 29 -6.83 5.50 -9.94
C LEU A 29 -5.91 4.27 -10.04
N ILE A 30 -4.60 4.44 -9.88
CA ILE A 30 -3.60 3.36 -9.94
C ILE A 30 -3.85 2.31 -8.85
N SER A 31 -4.29 2.75 -7.65
CA SER A 31 -4.60 1.83 -6.54
C SER A 31 -5.71 0.82 -6.86
N GLN A 32 -6.58 1.11 -7.83
CA GLN A 32 -7.62 0.19 -8.28
C GLN A 32 -7.07 -0.98 -9.11
N GLY A 33 -5.86 -0.83 -9.69
CA GLY A 33 -5.17 -1.87 -10.45
C GLY A 33 -5.86 -2.27 -11.77
N LYS A 34 -6.83 -1.48 -12.26
CA LYS A 34 -7.62 -1.76 -13.47
C LYS A 34 -7.40 -0.67 -14.51
N ARG A 35 -7.52 -1.03 -15.80
CA ARG A 35 -7.43 -0.06 -16.91
C ARG A 35 -8.62 0.89 -16.93
N GLU A 36 -9.83 0.36 -16.73
CA GLU A 36 -11.06 1.15 -16.71
C GLU A 36 -11.59 1.25 -15.29
N ILE A 37 -11.84 2.48 -14.85
CA ILE A 37 -12.28 2.78 -13.50
C ILE A 37 -13.52 3.66 -13.59
N GLN A 38 -14.56 3.31 -12.84
CA GLN A 38 -15.76 4.14 -12.75
C GLN A 38 -15.77 4.85 -11.40
N THR A 39 -15.72 6.18 -11.42
CA THR A 39 -15.81 7.00 -10.22
C THR A 39 -16.38 8.38 -10.52
N GLN A 40 -17.07 8.95 -9.53
CA GLN A 40 -17.75 10.25 -9.68
C GLN A 40 -16.74 11.39 -9.59
N LYS A 41 -16.93 12.45 -10.38
CA LYS A 41 -16.11 13.68 -10.28
C LYS A 41 -16.21 14.30 -8.89
N SER A 42 -17.38 14.26 -8.25
CA SER A 42 -17.56 14.70 -6.87
C SER A 42 -16.64 13.96 -5.89
N HIS A 43 -16.46 12.65 -6.08
CA HIS A 43 -15.58 11.85 -5.25
C HIS A 43 -14.11 12.25 -5.43
N ILE A 44 -13.65 12.42 -6.67
CA ILE A 44 -12.30 12.92 -6.96
C ILE A 44 -12.09 14.31 -6.38
N ALA A 45 -13.05 15.22 -6.53
CA ALA A 45 -12.96 16.56 -5.94
C ALA A 45 -12.80 16.50 -4.41
N THR A 46 -13.56 15.64 -3.73
CA THR A 46 -13.42 15.42 -2.29
C THR A 46 -12.04 14.86 -1.91
N LEU A 47 -11.47 13.94 -2.68
CA LEU A 47 -10.10 13.44 -2.47
C LEU A 47 -9.07 14.58 -2.61
N CYS A 48 -9.31 15.52 -3.53
CA CYS A 48 -8.50 16.74 -3.70
C CYS A 48 -8.79 17.83 -2.66
N GLY A 49 -9.52 17.52 -1.58
CA GLY A 49 -9.77 18.46 -0.48
C GLY A 49 -10.96 19.41 -0.68
N GLN A 50 -11.71 19.32 -1.79
CA GLN A 50 -12.96 20.07 -1.93
C GLN A 50 -14.05 19.44 -1.04
N ARG A 51 -14.29 20.07 0.12
CA ARG A 51 -15.38 19.69 1.06
C ARG A 51 -16.67 20.48 0.82
N GLY A 52 -16.70 21.38 -0.17
CA GLY A 52 -17.84 22.23 -0.48
C GLY A 52 -18.94 21.53 -1.28
N LYS A 53 -20.19 21.96 -1.10
CA LYS A 53 -21.36 21.51 -1.88
C LYS A 53 -21.43 22.13 -3.29
N ASP A 54 -20.50 23.02 -3.64
CA ASP A 54 -20.48 23.67 -4.95
C ASP A 54 -20.07 22.69 -6.06
N LYS A 55 -21.08 22.11 -6.71
CA LYS A 55 -20.91 21.17 -7.81
C LYS A 55 -20.17 21.78 -9.00
N ASN A 56 -20.31 23.09 -9.22
CA ASN A 56 -19.77 23.74 -10.40
C ASN A 56 -18.25 23.90 -10.27
N ASN A 57 -17.78 24.32 -9.10
CA ASN A 57 -16.35 24.40 -8.79
C ASN A 57 -15.68 23.02 -8.76
N ASN A 58 -16.34 22.01 -8.20
CA ASN A 58 -15.86 20.61 -8.24
C ASN A 58 -15.67 20.12 -9.67
N THR A 59 -16.64 20.39 -10.55
CA THR A 59 -16.58 19.96 -11.95
C THR A 59 -15.45 20.66 -12.70
N LYS A 60 -15.25 21.96 -12.49
CA LYS A 60 -14.15 22.73 -13.09
C LYS A 60 -12.79 22.20 -12.66
N LEU A 61 -12.61 21.96 -11.35
CA LEU A 61 -11.36 21.41 -10.80
C LEU A 61 -11.04 20.06 -11.45
N VAL A 62 -12.01 19.14 -11.45
CA VAL A 62 -11.79 17.78 -11.94
C VAL A 62 -11.57 17.78 -13.46
N ASN A 63 -12.25 18.64 -14.22
CA ASN A 63 -11.98 18.78 -15.65
C ASN A 63 -10.55 19.30 -15.93
N LYS A 64 -10.03 20.20 -15.09
CA LYS A 64 -8.63 20.66 -15.18
C LYS A 64 -7.65 19.50 -14.92
N ILE A 65 -7.94 18.67 -13.91
CA ILE A 65 -7.14 17.46 -13.62
C ILE A 65 -7.19 16.49 -14.80
N ILE A 66 -8.38 16.18 -15.34
CA ILE A 66 -8.55 15.30 -16.51
C ILE A 66 -7.70 15.79 -17.68
N LYS A 67 -7.76 17.09 -17.98
CA LYS A 67 -6.98 17.69 -19.05
C LYS A 67 -5.48 17.48 -18.84
N GLY A 68 -4.96 17.85 -17.67
CA GLY A 68 -3.54 17.71 -17.37
C GLY A 68 -3.06 16.25 -17.37
N LEU A 69 -3.86 15.31 -16.87
CA LEU A 69 -3.54 13.88 -16.91
C LEU A 69 -3.58 13.29 -18.32
N THR A 70 -4.47 13.78 -19.17
CA THR A 70 -4.56 13.37 -20.58
C THR A 70 -3.35 13.91 -21.37
N GLU A 71 -3.02 15.18 -21.20
CA GLU A 71 -1.86 15.84 -21.84
C GLU A 71 -0.53 15.17 -21.45
N LYS A 72 -0.40 14.74 -20.19
CA LYS A 72 0.79 14.00 -19.69
C LYS A 72 0.77 12.50 -20.01
N GLY A 73 -0.25 12.05 -20.75
CA GLY A 73 -0.36 10.68 -21.25
C GLY A 73 -0.69 9.64 -20.17
N TYR A 74 -1.30 10.01 -19.05
CA TYR A 74 -1.76 9.09 -18.00
C TYR A 74 -3.17 8.54 -18.26
N LEU A 75 -4.01 9.33 -18.93
CA LEU A 75 -5.35 8.94 -19.34
C LEU A 75 -5.44 8.89 -20.87
N THR A 76 -6.13 7.89 -21.39
CA THR A 76 -6.49 7.81 -22.81
C THR A 76 -7.81 8.51 -23.07
N SER A 77 -8.78 8.36 -22.16
CA SER A 77 -10.08 9.01 -22.28
C SER A 77 -10.79 9.08 -20.94
N THR A 78 -11.78 9.98 -20.88
CA THR A 78 -12.77 10.02 -19.81
C THR A 78 -14.15 10.24 -20.41
N ASN A 79 -15.12 9.41 -20.04
CA ASN A 79 -16.49 9.48 -20.55
C ASN A 79 -17.49 9.60 -19.42
N THR A 80 -18.53 10.41 -19.62
CA THR A 80 -19.68 10.43 -18.71
C THR A 80 -20.41 9.11 -18.84
N ASP A 81 -20.75 8.52 -17.69
CA ASP A 81 -21.47 7.26 -17.61
C ASP A 81 -22.50 7.38 -16.47
N TYR A 82 -23.46 6.47 -16.40
CA TYR A 82 -24.53 6.50 -15.40
C TYR A 82 -24.65 5.15 -14.72
N ILE A 83 -24.71 5.19 -13.38
CA ILE A 83 -24.92 3.99 -12.57
C ILE A 83 -26.16 4.17 -11.71
N LEU A 84 -26.98 3.13 -11.64
CA LEU A 84 -28.14 3.09 -10.78
C LEU A 84 -27.70 2.64 -9.38
N ILE A 85 -27.85 3.54 -8.39
CA ILE A 85 -27.55 3.22 -6.99
C ILE A 85 -28.81 3.48 -6.17
N LYS A 86 -29.36 2.41 -5.57
CA LYS A 86 -30.58 2.47 -4.74
C LYS A 86 -31.76 3.15 -5.47
N GLY A 87 -31.97 2.83 -6.74
CA GLY A 87 -33.05 3.40 -7.56
C GLY A 87 -32.81 4.83 -8.06
N ILE A 88 -31.66 5.43 -7.75
CA ILE A 88 -31.30 6.79 -8.20
C ILE A 88 -30.19 6.70 -9.24
N ASN A 89 -30.40 7.29 -10.42
CA ASN A 89 -29.36 7.45 -11.42
C ASN A 89 -28.31 8.45 -10.93
N LYS A 90 -27.10 7.97 -10.70
CA LYS A 90 -25.95 8.80 -10.36
C LYS A 90 -25.03 8.92 -11.56
N THR A 91 -24.69 10.15 -11.92
CA THR A 91 -23.66 10.43 -12.91
C THR A 91 -22.31 9.98 -12.37
N THR A 92 -21.67 9.07 -13.09
CA THR A 92 -20.29 8.65 -12.86
C THR A 92 -19.43 9.07 -14.04
N THR A 93 -18.13 8.89 -13.91
CA THR A 93 -17.19 9.10 -15.01
C THR A 93 -16.36 7.83 -15.15
N LYS A 94 -16.26 7.33 -16.37
CA LYS A 94 -15.36 6.25 -16.74
C LYS A 94 -14.00 6.86 -17.06
N TRP A 95 -12.97 6.39 -16.39
CA TRP A 95 -11.58 6.82 -16.52
C TRP A 95 -10.79 5.69 -17.16
N VAL A 96 -10.22 5.92 -18.33
CA VAL A 96 -9.45 4.92 -19.07
C VAL A 96 -7.97 5.25 -18.94
N LEU A 97 -7.24 4.41 -18.22
CA LEU A 97 -5.81 4.52 -18.02
C LEU A 97 -5.04 4.18 -19.30
N SER A 98 -4.02 4.98 -19.58
CA SER A 98 -3.09 4.76 -20.68
C SER A 98 -2.13 3.59 -20.40
N ASP A 99 -1.36 3.20 -21.42
CA ASP A 99 -0.32 2.18 -21.25
C ASP A 99 0.82 2.61 -20.30
N LYS A 100 1.09 3.92 -20.22
CA LYS A 100 2.02 4.50 -19.22
C LYS A 100 1.53 4.21 -17.79
N SER A 101 0.26 4.47 -17.51
CA SER A 101 -0.34 4.17 -16.21
C SER A 101 -0.37 2.67 -15.92
N MET A 102 -0.64 1.85 -16.94
CA MET A 102 -0.66 0.39 -16.78
C MET A 102 0.75 -0.20 -16.54
N SER A 103 1.80 0.37 -17.13
CA SER A 103 3.18 -0.06 -16.87
C SER A 103 3.60 0.23 -15.43
N ILE A 104 3.18 1.39 -14.90
CA ILE A 104 3.34 1.74 -13.47
C ILE A 104 2.66 0.69 -12.59
N ILE A 105 1.37 0.40 -12.82
CA ILE A 105 0.63 -0.64 -12.08
C ILE A 105 1.35 -1.99 -12.11
N LYS A 106 1.81 -2.43 -13.29
CA LYS A 106 2.57 -3.69 -13.45
C LYS A 106 3.85 -3.69 -12.63
N SER A 107 4.60 -2.59 -12.65
CA SER A 107 5.87 -2.45 -11.92
C SER A 107 5.68 -2.46 -10.40
N LEU A 108 4.56 -1.94 -9.90
CA LEU A 108 4.21 -1.96 -8.48
C LEU A 108 3.84 -3.39 -8.04
N ASN A 109 3.02 -4.07 -8.83
CA ASN A 109 2.59 -5.43 -8.54
C ASN A 109 3.75 -6.44 -8.57
N SER A 110 4.72 -6.29 -9.48
CA SER A 110 5.89 -7.17 -9.52
C SER A 110 6.81 -6.98 -8.31
N LYS A 111 7.05 -5.73 -7.91
CA LYS A 111 7.85 -5.40 -6.70
C LYS A 111 7.20 -5.89 -5.42
N GLN A 112 5.87 -5.81 -5.31
CA GLN A 112 5.14 -6.36 -4.16
C GLN A 112 5.26 -7.90 -4.06
N LYS A 113 5.28 -8.61 -5.19
CA LYS A 113 5.51 -10.06 -5.22
C LYS A 113 6.94 -10.42 -4.79
N GLN A 114 7.93 -9.62 -5.18
CA GLN A 114 9.33 -9.83 -4.80
C GLN A 114 9.53 -9.67 -3.28
N ALA A 115 8.91 -8.66 -2.65
CA ALA A 115 8.97 -8.45 -1.20
C ALA A 115 8.34 -9.61 -0.40
N LYS A 116 7.27 -10.23 -0.92
CA LYS A 116 6.68 -11.44 -0.32
C LYS A 116 7.56 -12.68 -0.50
N ALA A 117 8.29 -12.78 -1.61
CA ALA A 117 9.17 -13.94 -1.88
C ALA A 117 10.46 -13.91 -1.05
N THR A 118 11.04 -12.73 -0.79
CA THR A 118 12.20 -12.55 0.10
C THR A 118 11.86 -12.68 1.60
N SER A 119 10.57 -12.70 1.95
CA SER A 119 10.12 -12.96 3.32
C SER A 119 10.13 -14.46 3.71
N LYS A 120 10.59 -15.36 2.82
CA LYS A 120 10.95 -16.72 3.21
C LYS A 120 12.26 -16.65 4.00
N ILE A 121 12.14 -16.42 5.30
CA ILE A 121 13.21 -16.58 6.28
C ILE A 121 13.73 -18.01 6.11
N LYS A 122 14.90 -18.17 5.48
CA LYS A 122 15.66 -19.41 5.68
C LYS A 122 16.01 -19.42 7.17
N PRO A 123 15.72 -20.51 7.92
CA PRO A 123 16.24 -20.61 9.27
C PRO A 123 17.76 -20.40 9.21
N PRO A 124 18.36 -19.65 10.14
CA PRO A 124 19.79 -19.46 10.13
C PRO A 124 20.45 -20.84 10.29
N THR A 125 21.11 -21.32 9.23
CA THR A 125 21.99 -22.47 9.33
C THR A 125 23.19 -22.01 10.17
N GLN A 126 23.15 -22.26 11.48
CA GLN A 126 24.32 -22.11 12.33
C GLN A 126 25.34 -23.14 11.87
N ALA A 127 26.37 -22.67 11.16
CA ALA A 127 27.59 -23.44 10.96
C ALA A 127 28.31 -23.50 12.30
N TYR A 128 28.06 -24.56 13.08
CA TYR A 128 28.92 -24.93 14.18
C TYR A 128 30.29 -25.32 13.61
N GLN A 129 31.29 -24.46 13.81
CA GLN A 129 32.68 -24.85 13.63
C GLN A 129 33.04 -25.83 14.75
N ALA A 130 33.18 -27.11 14.40
CA ALA A 130 33.73 -28.12 15.28
C ALA A 130 35.25 -27.92 15.38
N THR A 131 35.71 -27.35 16.50
CA THR A 131 37.13 -27.39 16.88
C THR A 131 37.35 -28.67 17.68
N THR A 132 38.02 -29.63 17.06
CA THR A 132 38.49 -30.87 17.68
C THR A 132 39.44 -30.54 18.85
N LYS A 133 39.22 -31.15 20.03
CA LYS A 133 40.26 -31.68 20.91
C LYS A 133 39.65 -32.51 22.05
N GLU A 134 40.26 -33.66 22.25
CA GLU A 134 39.93 -34.77 23.15
C GLU A 134 40.02 -34.38 24.63
N ALA A 135 39.14 -34.94 25.48
CA ALA A 135 39.52 -35.74 26.67
C ALA A 135 38.33 -36.02 27.63
N LYS A 136 38.04 -37.32 27.78
CA LYS A 136 37.85 -38.08 29.02
C LYS A 136 36.77 -37.71 30.07
N GLU A 137 35.93 -38.72 30.27
CA GLU A 137 35.43 -39.29 31.54
C GLU A 137 34.54 -38.47 32.49
N ALA A 138 33.32 -39.02 32.60
CA ALA A 138 32.66 -39.44 33.84
C ALA A 138 31.83 -38.42 34.64
N THR A 139 30.58 -38.85 34.88
CA THR A 139 29.82 -38.73 36.14
C THR A 139 28.70 -37.67 36.19
N LYS A 140 27.47 -38.21 36.28
CA LYS A 140 26.25 -37.69 36.92
C LYS A 140 25.67 -36.37 36.40
N GLU A 141 24.64 -36.52 35.56
CA GLU A 141 23.63 -35.49 35.33
C GLU A 141 22.86 -35.20 36.62
N THR A 142 23.14 -34.04 37.20
CA THR A 142 22.23 -33.33 38.10
C THR A 142 22.03 -31.94 37.48
N ASP A 143 20.76 -31.51 37.46
CA ASP A 143 20.28 -30.15 37.18
C ASP A 143 20.45 -29.57 35.77
N THR A 144 19.31 -29.19 35.16
CA THR A 144 19.11 -27.79 34.71
C THR A 144 17.64 -27.50 34.39
N LYS A 145 16.96 -26.99 35.43
CA LYS A 145 15.98 -25.89 35.42
C LYS A 145 15.57 -25.38 34.03
N THR A 146 14.36 -25.77 33.60
CA THR A 146 13.66 -25.16 32.48
C THR A 146 13.18 -23.77 32.88
N GLU A 147 13.89 -22.71 32.51
CA GLU A 147 13.37 -21.34 32.61
C GLU A 147 12.43 -21.13 31.42
N GLN A 148 11.15 -21.45 31.63
CA GLN A 148 10.08 -21.19 30.67
C GLN A 148 10.01 -19.68 30.41
N GLN A 149 10.32 -19.27 29.19
CA GLN A 149 10.00 -17.92 28.72
C GLN A 149 8.48 -17.71 28.87
N PRO A 150 8.03 -16.60 29.51
CA PRO A 150 6.62 -16.36 29.72
C PRO A 150 5.91 -16.20 28.37
N SER A 151 4.72 -16.78 28.28
CA SER A 151 3.93 -16.70 27.05
C SER A 151 3.44 -15.27 26.82
N LEU A 152 3.09 -14.95 25.58
CA LEU A 152 2.58 -13.63 25.18
C LEU A 152 1.37 -13.17 26.03
N ALA A 153 0.63 -14.12 26.61
CA ALA A 153 -0.50 -13.85 27.49
C ALA A 153 -0.05 -13.32 28.87
N GLU A 154 1.05 -13.86 29.41
CA GLU A 154 1.60 -13.44 30.70
C GLU A 154 2.30 -12.08 30.60
N GLN A 155 2.99 -11.80 29.48
CA GLN A 155 3.52 -10.47 29.20
C GLN A 155 2.43 -9.40 29.13
N ARG A 156 1.25 -9.75 28.58
CA ARG A 156 0.11 -8.82 28.53
C ARG A 156 -0.47 -8.56 29.92
N ARG A 157 -0.53 -9.58 30.78
CA ARG A 157 -1.04 -9.45 32.15
C ARG A 157 -0.12 -8.56 33.01
N GLN A 158 1.19 -8.72 32.90
CA GLN A 158 2.17 -7.88 33.60
C GLN A 158 2.12 -6.41 33.15
N LEU A 159 1.89 -6.16 31.85
CA LEU A 159 1.74 -4.80 31.33
C LEU A 159 0.45 -4.13 31.85
N GLU A 160 -0.63 -4.89 32.01
CA GLU A 160 -1.91 -4.37 32.49
C GLU A 160 -1.93 -4.11 34.00
N GLU A 161 -1.18 -4.89 34.79
CA GLU A 161 -0.93 -4.59 36.22
C GLU A 161 -0.05 -3.35 36.41
N ALA A 162 0.97 -3.15 35.57
CA ALA A 162 1.87 -2.00 35.66
C ALA A 162 1.24 -0.64 35.31
N ILE A 163 0.02 -0.62 34.79
CA ILE A 163 -0.71 0.61 34.40
C ILE A 163 -1.73 1.02 35.49
N LYS A 164 -1.88 0.24 36.57
CA LYS A 164 -2.87 0.49 37.63
C LYS A 164 -2.32 1.11 38.93
N ASP A 165 -1.05 1.50 38.97
CA ASP A 165 -0.49 2.39 40.01
C ASP A 165 -0.41 3.84 39.53
#